data_AF-A0A529M389-F1
#
_entry.id   AF-A0A529M389-F1
#
_cell.length_a   1.000
_cell.length_b   1.000
_cell.length_c   1.000
_cell.angle_alpha   90.00
_cell.angle_beta   90.00
_cell.angle_gamma   90.00
#
_symmetry.space_group_name_H-M   'P 1'
#
loop_
_entity.id
_entity.type
_entity.pdbx_description
1 polymer ?
#
loop_
_entity_poly.entity_id
_entity_poly.type
_entity_poly.pdbx_seq_one_letter_code
_entity_poly.pdbx_strand_id
1 'polypeptide(L)'
;QLILRLGLASWFVALAFFWSWWLRPEHIDHVGPFAFATIVLAWLTLMPMYFLLNVHASRKSSKLHMIPKHSRVAMVVTKAPSEPFAVVQRTLEAMLAQDYPHDTWLADEDPTEATVRWCDAHGVLISTRRGREDYHR
;
A
#
# COMPACT_ATOMS: atom_id res chain seq x y z
N GLN A 1 6.24 -12.48 11.51
CA GLN A 1 6.58 -11.62 12.67
C GLN A 1 8.05 -11.82 13.06
N LEU A 2 8.51 -13.04 13.40
CA LEU A 2 9.91 -13.30 13.76
C LEU A 2 10.91 -12.93 12.64
N ILE A 3 10.67 -13.38 11.40
CA ILE A 3 11.54 -13.07 10.24
C ILE A 3 11.68 -11.56 10.03
N LEU A 4 10.58 -10.81 10.12
CA LEU A 4 10.58 -9.34 10.00
C LEU A 4 11.40 -8.69 11.12
N ARG A 5 11.26 -9.17 12.36
CA ARG A 5 12.02 -8.65 13.51
C ARG A 5 13.51 -8.93 13.38
N LEU A 6 13.88 -10.12 12.93
CA LEU A 6 15.27 -10.49 12.65
C LEU A 6 15.85 -9.63 11.53
N GLY A 7 15.13 -9.50 10.42
CA GLY A 7 15.54 -8.63 9.31
C GLY A 7 15.73 -7.18 9.75
N LEU A 8 14.81 -6.64 10.56
CA LEU A 8 14.92 -5.29 11.11
C LEU A 8 16.13 -5.13 12.04
N ALA A 9 16.37 -6.09 12.93
CA ALA A 9 17.52 -6.09 13.83
C ALA A 9 18.84 -6.16 13.05
N SER A 10 18.95 -7.08 12.08
CA SER A 10 20.13 -7.19 11.21
C SER A 10 20.37 -5.90 10.42
N TRP A 11 19.30 -5.27 9.93
CA TRP A 11 19.39 -3.98 9.24
C TRP A 11 19.92 -2.87 10.15
N PHE A 12 19.39 -2.74 11.38
CA PHE A 12 19.90 -1.75 12.35
C PHE A 12 21.37 -1.98 12.70
N VAL A 13 21.79 -3.24 12.87
CA VAL A 13 23.19 -3.59 13.14
C VAL A 13 24.09 -3.20 11.96
N ALA A 14 23.68 -3.53 10.72
CA ALA A 14 24.43 -3.17 9.52
C ALA A 14 24.51 -1.64 9.34
N LEU A 15 23.41 -0.92 9.60
CA LEU A 15 23.35 0.53 9.55
C LEU A 15 24.30 1.16 10.59
N ALA A 16 24.24 0.72 11.84
CA ALA A 16 25.11 1.22 12.90
C ALA A 16 26.59 0.92 12.58
N PHE A 17 26.89 -0.28 12.11
CA PHE A 17 28.24 -0.65 11.67
C PHE A 17 28.74 0.25 10.54
N PHE A 18 27.93 0.44 9.48
CA PHE A 18 28.28 1.30 8.35
C PHE A 18 28.55 2.73 8.80
N TRP A 19 27.67 3.35 9.59
CA TRP A 19 27.84 4.73 10.05
C TRP A 19 29.03 4.89 11.00
N SER A 20 29.30 3.88 11.84
CA SER A 20 30.50 3.86 12.70
C SER A 20 31.81 3.78 11.91
N TRP A 21 31.77 3.14 10.73
CA TRP A 21 32.91 3.08 9.82
C TRP A 21 33.01 4.35 8.99
N TRP A 22 31.92 4.83 8.39
CA TRP A 22 31.88 6.01 7.51
C TRP A 22 32.36 7.29 8.20
N LEU A 23 31.94 7.52 9.45
CA LEU A 23 32.27 8.75 10.22
C LEU A 23 33.67 8.74 10.87
N ARG A 24 34.51 7.75 10.57
CA ARG A 24 35.90 7.76 11.06
C ARG A 24 36.66 8.95 10.46
N PRO A 25 37.47 9.67 11.27
CA PRO A 25 38.25 10.81 10.78
C PRO A 25 39.17 10.47 9.60
N GLU A 26 39.63 9.21 9.53
CA GLU A 26 40.46 8.66 8.46
C GLU A 26 39.83 8.74 7.06
N HIS A 27 38.51 8.89 6.96
CA HIS A 27 37.80 9.00 5.69
C HIS A 27 37.52 10.45 5.28
N ILE A 28 37.93 11.44 6.10
CA ILE A 28 37.64 12.85 5.89
C ILE A 28 38.85 13.54 5.26
N ASP A 29 39.02 13.35 3.95
CA ASP A 29 40.08 14.05 3.19
C ASP A 29 39.69 15.51 2.91
N HIS A 30 38.45 15.73 2.48
CA HIS A 30 37.89 17.04 2.16
C HIS A 30 36.48 17.20 2.72
N VAL A 31 36.29 18.19 3.59
CA VAL A 31 35.04 18.39 4.33
C VAL A 31 33.84 18.62 3.41
N GLY A 32 33.98 19.40 2.34
CA GLY A 32 32.87 19.73 1.42
C GLY A 32 32.30 18.50 0.69
N PRO A 33 33.12 17.80 -0.13
CA PRO A 33 32.70 16.57 -0.80
C PRO A 33 32.23 15.49 0.17
N PHE A 34 32.91 15.33 1.31
CA PHE A 34 32.52 14.37 2.34
C PHE A 34 31.13 14.69 2.91
N ALA A 35 30.84 15.97 3.22
CA ALA A 35 29.55 16.39 3.72
C ALA A 35 28.42 16.14 2.69
N PHE A 36 28.66 16.45 1.41
CA PHE A 36 27.69 16.18 0.35
C PHE A 36 27.39 14.68 0.21
N ALA A 37 28.43 13.85 0.12
CA ALA A 37 28.28 12.40 0.07
C ALA A 37 27.55 11.86 1.31
N THR A 38 27.88 12.40 2.49
CA THR A 38 27.24 12.01 3.76
C THR A 38 25.75 12.33 3.78
N ILE A 39 25.31 13.49 3.27
CA ILE A 39 23.88 13.84 3.20
C ILE A 39 23.13 12.87 2.27
N VAL A 40 23.70 12.56 1.11
CA VAL A 40 23.11 11.61 0.15
C VAL A 40 23.02 10.21 0.77
N LEU A 41 24.08 9.76 1.45
CA LEU A 41 24.10 8.47 2.15
C LEU A 41 23.11 8.43 3.32
N ALA A 42 22.99 9.52 4.09
CA ALA A 42 21.98 9.65 5.15
C ALA A 42 20.58 9.50 4.57
N TRP A 43 20.28 10.21 3.48
CA TRP A 43 18.99 10.09 2.80
C TRP A 43 18.73 8.64 2.35
N LEU A 44 19.66 8.03 1.62
CA LEU A 44 19.49 6.68 1.06
C LEU A 44 19.40 5.59 2.13
N THR A 45 20.18 5.70 3.20
CA THR A 45 20.21 4.67 4.25
C THR A 45 19.13 4.83 5.30
N LEU A 46 18.59 6.05 5.52
CA LEU A 46 17.51 6.29 6.49
C LEU A 46 16.12 6.27 5.86
N MET A 47 15.97 6.55 4.57
CA MET A 47 14.66 6.50 3.88
C MET A 47 13.92 5.15 4.04
N PRO A 48 14.58 3.98 3.98
CA PRO A 48 13.93 2.69 4.24
C PRO A 48 13.34 2.57 5.65
N MET A 49 13.87 3.31 6.64
CA MET A 49 13.39 3.28 8.02
C MET A 49 11.91 3.67 8.10
N TYR A 50 11.48 4.64 7.29
CA TYR A 50 10.07 5.02 7.19
C TYR A 50 9.20 3.82 6.81
N PHE A 51 9.56 3.08 5.76
CA PHE A 51 8.79 1.91 5.32
C PHE A 51 8.85 0.76 6.32
N LEU A 52 10.04 0.44 6.81
CA LEU A 52 10.25 -0.69 7.72
C LEU A 52 9.51 -0.52 9.05
N LEU A 53 9.53 0.70 9.62
CA LEU A 53 8.82 0.98 10.86
C LEU A 53 7.31 1.01 10.66
N ASN A 54 6.81 1.61 9.57
CA ASN A 54 5.36 1.63 9.29
C ASN A 54 4.81 0.23 8.98
N VAL A 55 5.53 -0.60 8.23
CA VAL A 55 5.14 -2.01 7.97
C VAL A 55 5.21 -2.85 9.25
N HIS A 56 6.21 -2.63 10.11
CA HIS A 56 6.27 -3.29 11.40
C HIS A 56 5.13 -2.87 12.33
N ALA A 57 4.80 -1.58 12.34
CA ALA A 57 3.70 -1.02 13.12
C ALA A 57 2.32 -1.34 12.52
N SER A 58 2.27 -1.81 11.27
CA SER A 58 1.04 -2.23 10.62
C SER A 58 0.44 -3.40 11.40
N ARG A 59 -0.62 -3.11 12.13
CA ARG A 59 -1.38 -4.12 12.84
C ARG A 59 -2.22 -4.85 11.82
N LYS A 60 -2.13 -6.18 11.79
CA LYS A 60 -3.17 -6.98 11.15
C LYS A 60 -4.48 -6.59 11.82
N SER A 61 -5.52 -6.33 11.02
CA SER A 61 -6.87 -6.16 11.55
C SER A 61 -7.11 -7.29 12.55
N SER A 62 -7.42 -6.90 13.80
CA SER A 62 -7.77 -7.87 14.85
C SER A 62 -8.79 -8.82 14.24
N LYS A 63 -8.56 -10.14 14.39
CA LYS A 63 -9.50 -11.19 13.95
C LYS A 63 -10.91 -10.67 14.14
N LEU A 64 -11.64 -10.57 13.02
CA LEU A 64 -12.95 -9.97 12.87
C LEU A 64 -13.57 -9.64 14.24
N HIS A 65 -13.64 -8.37 14.62
CA HIS A 65 -14.81 -7.98 15.40
C HIS A 65 -15.97 -8.54 14.61
N MET A 66 -16.66 -9.55 15.18
CA MET A 66 -17.76 -10.20 14.49
C MET A 66 -18.66 -9.06 14.06
N ILE A 67 -18.81 -8.90 12.75
CA ILE A 67 -19.71 -7.91 12.20
C ILE A 67 -21.04 -8.16 12.93
N PRO A 68 -21.60 -7.15 13.64
CA PRO A 68 -22.83 -7.35 14.37
C PRO A 68 -23.83 -8.05 13.46
N LYS A 69 -24.46 -9.11 13.96
CA LYS A 69 -25.42 -9.88 13.17
C LYS A 69 -26.44 -8.90 12.56
N HIS A 70 -26.72 -9.05 11.27
CA HIS A 70 -27.60 -8.17 10.47
C HIS A 70 -27.04 -6.81 10.06
N SER A 71 -25.71 -6.60 10.14
CA SER A 71 -25.12 -5.40 9.53
C SER A 71 -25.23 -5.47 8.01
N ARG A 72 -25.63 -4.35 7.40
CA ARG A 72 -25.53 -4.14 5.94
C ARG A 72 -24.07 -3.87 5.60
N VAL A 73 -23.51 -4.67 4.70
CA VAL A 73 -22.09 -4.59 4.32
C VAL A 73 -21.99 -4.22 2.85
N ALA A 74 -21.15 -3.24 2.56
CA ALA A 74 -20.68 -2.97 1.21
C ALA A 74 -19.22 -3.42 1.12
N MET A 75 -18.93 -4.32 0.18
CA MET A 75 -17.55 -4.71 -0.14
C MET A 75 -17.12 -3.90 -1.35
N VAL A 76 -16.13 -3.04 -1.18
CA VAL A 76 -15.71 -2.07 -2.20
C VAL A 76 -14.28 -2.35 -2.63
N VAL A 77 -14.03 -2.38 -3.94
CA VAL A 77 -12.69 -2.40 -4.52
C VAL A 77 -12.50 -1.19 -5.43
N THR A 78 -11.31 -0.60 -5.42
CA THR A 78 -10.95 0.54 -6.26
C THR A 78 -10.18 0.07 -7.50
N LYS A 79 -10.38 0.76 -8.63
CA LYS A 79 -9.57 0.59 -9.84
C LYS A 79 -9.12 1.95 -10.37
N ALA A 80 -7.81 2.11 -10.58
CA ALA A 80 -7.25 3.27 -11.26
C ALA A 80 -7.35 3.13 -12.80
N PRO A 81 -7.29 4.22 -13.59
CA PRO A 81 -7.37 4.14 -15.06
C PRO A 81 -6.24 3.31 -15.69
N SER A 82 -5.06 3.31 -15.07
CA SER A 82 -3.88 2.57 -15.53
C SER A 82 -3.93 1.06 -15.24
N GLU A 83 -4.85 0.61 -14.38
CA GLU A 83 -4.93 -0.79 -13.95
C GLU A 83 -5.77 -1.61 -14.94
N PRO A 84 -5.27 -2.75 -15.45
CA PRO A 84 -6.05 -3.62 -16.32
C PRO A 84 -7.28 -4.19 -15.61
N PHE A 85 -8.45 -4.18 -16.28
CA PHE A 85 -9.69 -4.69 -15.69
C PHE A 85 -9.58 -6.15 -15.23
N ALA A 86 -8.81 -6.99 -15.93
CA ALA A 86 -8.61 -8.39 -15.55
C ALA A 86 -8.04 -8.59 -14.13
N VAL A 87 -7.29 -7.61 -13.60
CA VAL A 87 -6.76 -7.67 -12.24
C VAL A 87 -7.89 -7.44 -11.23
N VAL A 88 -8.69 -6.39 -11.41
CA VAL A 88 -9.81 -6.10 -10.51
C VAL A 88 -10.96 -7.10 -10.66
N GLN A 89 -11.16 -7.67 -11.85
CA GLN A 89 -12.17 -8.68 -12.12
C GLN A 89 -11.98 -9.90 -11.22
N ARG A 90 -10.75 -10.41 -11.08
CA ARG A 90 -10.45 -11.52 -10.17
C ARG A 90 -10.79 -11.19 -8.71
N THR A 91 -10.56 -9.95 -8.30
CA THR A 91 -10.94 -9.48 -6.97
C THR A 91 -12.45 -9.42 -6.82
N LEU A 92 -13.17 -8.91 -7.81
CA LEU A 92 -14.64 -8.86 -7.83
C LEU A 92 -15.26 -10.26 -7.79
N GLU A 93 -14.74 -11.22 -8.56
CA GLU A 93 -15.16 -12.62 -8.52
C GLU A 93 -14.98 -13.22 -7.11
N ALA A 94 -13.84 -12.94 -6.46
CA ALA A 94 -13.59 -13.38 -5.10
C ALA A 94 -14.49 -12.70 -4.05
N MET A 95 -14.84 -11.42 -4.25
CA MET A 95 -15.80 -10.69 -3.41
C MET A 95 -17.20 -11.30 -3.53
N LEU A 96 -17.68 -11.53 -4.75
CA LEU A 96 -18.99 -12.15 -5.03
C LEU A 96 -19.12 -13.55 -4.41
N ALA A 97 -18.01 -14.29 -4.30
CA ALA A 97 -17.98 -15.61 -3.68
C ALA A 97 -17.97 -15.61 -2.14
N GLN A 98 -17.97 -14.46 -1.47
CA GLN A 98 -17.97 -14.40 -0.01
C GLN A 98 -19.33 -14.77 0.58
N ASP A 99 -19.36 -15.64 1.59
CA ASP A 99 -20.58 -16.19 2.20
C ASP A 99 -21.42 -15.15 2.98
N TYR A 100 -20.82 -14.04 3.42
CA TYR A 100 -21.51 -13.03 4.23
C TYR A 100 -22.36 -12.12 3.32
N PRO A 101 -23.65 -11.87 3.61
CA PRO A 101 -24.50 -11.01 2.77
C PRO A 101 -23.92 -9.59 2.60
N HIS A 102 -23.70 -9.18 1.36
CA HIS A 102 -23.09 -7.89 1.05
C HIS A 102 -23.49 -7.36 -0.33
N ASP A 103 -23.36 -6.04 -0.52
CA ASP A 103 -23.38 -5.39 -1.82
C ASP A 103 -21.95 -5.27 -2.34
N THR A 104 -21.68 -5.68 -3.58
CA THR A 104 -20.35 -5.57 -4.21
C THR A 104 -20.25 -4.29 -5.02
N TRP A 105 -19.22 -3.48 -4.76
CA TRP A 105 -18.99 -2.20 -5.43
C TRP A 105 -17.61 -2.13 -6.08
N LEU A 106 -17.57 -1.65 -7.32
CA LEU A 106 -16.38 -1.19 -8.01
C LEU A 106 -16.34 0.35 -7.99
N ALA A 107 -15.34 0.92 -7.31
CA ALA A 107 -15.00 2.33 -7.40
C ALA A 107 -13.97 2.54 -8.53
N ASP A 108 -14.45 2.77 -9.75
CA ASP A 108 -13.62 2.97 -10.94
C ASP A 108 -13.56 4.44 -11.33
N GLU A 109 -12.35 4.99 -11.45
CA GLU A 109 -12.18 6.39 -11.86
C GLU A 109 -12.62 6.66 -13.30
N ASP A 110 -12.49 5.68 -14.20
CA ASP A 110 -12.79 5.79 -15.62
C ASP A 110 -13.26 4.43 -16.20
N PRO A 111 -14.51 4.01 -15.90
CA PRO A 111 -15.01 2.71 -16.33
C PRO A 111 -15.19 2.66 -17.85
N THR A 112 -14.63 1.63 -18.47
CA THR A 112 -14.84 1.33 -19.89
C THR A 112 -16.20 0.67 -20.10
N GLU A 113 -16.75 0.70 -21.31
CA GLU A 113 -18.00 -0.03 -21.59
C GLU A 113 -17.91 -1.53 -21.28
N ALA A 114 -16.75 -2.15 -21.51
CA ALA A 114 -16.53 -3.56 -21.19
C ALA A 114 -16.61 -3.81 -19.68
N THR A 115 -16.03 -2.91 -18.88
CA THR A 115 -16.13 -2.92 -17.41
C THR A 115 -17.59 -2.80 -16.98
N VAL A 116 -18.33 -1.82 -17.53
CA VAL A 116 -19.74 -1.60 -17.18
C VAL A 116 -20.59 -2.83 -17.51
N ARG A 117 -20.46 -3.38 -18.73
CA ARG A 117 -21.20 -4.58 -19.15
C ARG A 117 -20.91 -5.78 -18.26
N TRP A 118 -19.64 -5.98 -17.87
CA TRP A 118 -19.28 -7.07 -16.99
C TRP A 118 -19.88 -6.89 -15.60
N CYS A 119 -19.75 -5.70 -15.01
CA CYS A 119 -20.29 -5.40 -13.68
C CYS A 119 -21.81 -5.57 -13.63
N ASP A 120 -22.53 -5.06 -14.62
CA ASP A 120 -23.99 -5.20 -14.72
C ASP A 120 -24.41 -6.68 -14.78
N ALA A 121 -23.73 -7.49 -15.62
CA ALA A 121 -23.99 -8.92 -15.74
C ALA A 121 -23.73 -9.73 -14.45
N HIS A 122 -22.90 -9.21 -13.54
CA HIS A 122 -22.53 -9.88 -12.29
C HIS A 122 -23.14 -9.21 -11.04
N GLY A 123 -24.01 -8.21 -11.20
CA GLY A 123 -24.64 -7.50 -10.09
C GLY A 123 -23.68 -6.63 -9.27
N VAL A 124 -22.57 -6.20 -9.87
CA VAL A 124 -21.58 -5.31 -9.24
C VAL A 124 -21.98 -3.85 -9.50
N LEU A 125 -22.09 -3.08 -8.43
CA LEU A 125 -22.44 -1.66 -8.49
C LEU A 125 -21.19 -0.83 -8.83
N ILE A 126 -21.33 0.20 -9.66
CA ILE A 126 -20.22 1.07 -10.04
C ILE A 126 -20.38 2.45 -9.39
N SER A 127 -19.34 2.90 -8.71
CA SER A 127 -19.15 4.30 -8.33
C SER A 127 -18.03 4.89 -9.17
N THR A 128 -18.28 6.04 -9.82
CA THR A 128 -17.28 6.70 -10.65
C THR A 128 -17.28 8.21 -10.44
N ARG A 129 -16.09 8.80 -10.55
CA ARG A 129 -15.89 10.25 -10.56
C ARG A 129 -15.84 10.84 -11.97
N ARG A 130 -15.85 10.00 -13.02
CA ARG A 130 -15.81 10.47 -14.39
C ARG A 130 -17.01 11.38 -14.68
N GLY A 131 -16.75 12.58 -15.21
CA GLY A 131 -17.80 13.55 -15.55
C GLY A 131 -18.42 14.27 -14.35
N ARG A 132 -17.83 14.16 -13.14
CA ARG A 132 -18.26 14.90 -11.95
C ARG A 132 -17.38 16.13 -11.72
N GLU A 133 -17.84 17.28 -12.22
CA GLU A 133 -17.17 18.58 -12.06
C GLU A 133 -17.03 19.03 -10.60
N ASP A 134 -17.88 18.51 -9.72
CA ASP A 134 -17.92 18.81 -8.28
C ASP A 134 -17.00 17.93 -7.43
N TYR A 135 -16.31 16.94 -8.02
CA TYR A 135 -15.59 15.91 -7.26
C TYR A 135 -14.34 16.42 -6.52
N HIS A 136 -13.65 17.43 -7.06
CA HIS A 136 -12.41 17.98 -6.48
C HIS A 136 -12.61 19.28 -5.69
N ARG A 137 -13.84 19.55 -5.24
CA ARG A 137 -14.14 20.75 -4.42
C ARG A 137 -13.85 20.53 -2.95
#